data_AF-A0A3D5BDU4-F1
#
_entry.id   AF-A0A3D5BDU4-F1
#
_cell.length_a   1.000
_cell.length_b   1.000
_cell.length_c   1.000
_cell.angle_alpha   90.00
_cell.angle_beta   90.00
_cell.angle_gamma   90.00
#
_symmetry.space_group_name_H-M   'P 1'
#
loop_
_entity.id
_entity.type
_entity.pdbx_description
1 polymer ?
#
loop_
_entity_poly.entity_id
_entity_poly.type
_entity_poly.pdbx_seq_one_letter_code
_entity_poly.pdbx_strand_id
1 'polypeptide(L)'
;MSNKVIGIDLGTTNSCFAVMEGKDAKVLENSEGARTTPSMVAFTDNERLVGAAAKRQAVTNPENTLFAIKRLIGRRFDSAEVQKDKTTAPFKIVSGDNGDAWVEVKGQKYAPSQISAIVLQKIKEYAESYLGEKIEKAVITVPAYFNDSQRQATKDA
;
A
#
# COMPACT_ATOMS: atom_id res chain seq x y z
N MET A 1 -21.78 14.89 -6.12
CA MET A 1 -20.70 14.23 -5.37
C MET A 1 -21.14 12.81 -5.08
N SER A 2 -20.28 11.81 -5.33
CA SER A 2 -20.64 10.41 -5.09
C SER A 2 -20.75 10.14 -3.59
N ASN A 3 -21.83 9.49 -3.15
CA ASN A 3 -21.99 9.04 -1.77
C ASN A 3 -21.49 7.60 -1.56
N LYS A 4 -20.92 6.98 -2.59
CA LYS A 4 -20.38 5.62 -2.48
C LYS A 4 -19.13 5.60 -1.61
N VAL A 5 -19.05 4.56 -0.80
CA VAL A 5 -17.91 4.27 0.07
C VAL A 5 -17.33 2.94 -0.35
N ILE A 6 -16.02 2.90 -0.61
CA ILE A 6 -15.31 1.65 -0.91
C ILE A 6 -14.76 1.03 0.37
N GLY A 7 -14.91 -0.28 0.52
CA GLY A 7 -14.21 -1.04 1.55
C GLY A 7 -12.88 -1.53 0.98
N ILE A 8 -11.76 -1.20 1.65
CA ILE A 8 -10.42 -1.60 1.22
C ILE A 8 -9.77 -2.41 2.35
N ASP A 9 -9.48 -3.67 2.05
CA ASP A 9 -8.54 -4.45 2.82
C ASP A 9 -7.11 -4.14 2.36
N LEU A 10 -6.38 -3.32 3.12
CA LEU A 10 -5.00 -2.96 2.83
C LEU A 10 -4.06 -4.00 3.46
N GLY A 11 -3.89 -5.18 2.87
CA GLY A 11 -3.03 -6.21 3.47
C GLY A 11 -1.52 -5.95 3.33
N THR A 12 -0.72 -6.74 4.04
CA THR A 12 0.76 -6.69 3.94
C THR A 12 1.26 -7.21 2.59
N THR A 13 0.60 -8.24 2.05
CA THR A 13 1.00 -8.93 0.82
C THR A 13 0.08 -8.65 -0.33
N ASN A 14 -1.24 -8.71 -0.08
CA ASN A 14 -2.27 -8.45 -1.06
C ASN A 14 -3.27 -7.48 -0.48
N SER A 15 -3.87 -6.67 -1.33
CA SER A 15 -5.00 -5.82 -1.00
C SER A 15 -6.24 -6.27 -1.78
N CYS A 16 -7.40 -6.09 -1.18
CA CYS A 16 -8.69 -6.43 -1.75
C CYS A 16 -9.63 -5.22 -1.59
N PHE A 17 -10.57 -5.05 -2.49
CA PHE A 17 -11.51 -3.94 -2.41
C PHE A 17 -12.91 -4.36 -2.86
N ALA A 18 -13.90 -3.78 -2.20
CA ALA A 18 -15.30 -4.11 -2.39
C ALA A 18 -16.18 -2.86 -2.33
N VAL A 19 -17.35 -2.97 -2.94
CA VAL A 19 -18.44 -1.99 -2.89
C VAL A 19 -19.71 -2.65 -2.39
N MET A 20 -20.63 -1.85 -1.87
CA MET A 20 -22.00 -2.29 -1.60
C MET A 20 -22.86 -2.06 -2.85
N GLU A 21 -23.38 -3.12 -3.45
CA GLU A 21 -24.42 -3.07 -4.48
C GLU A 21 -25.76 -3.38 -3.81
N GLY A 22 -26.47 -2.33 -3.38
CA GLY A 22 -27.67 -2.49 -2.56
C GLY A 22 -27.33 -3.05 -1.18
N LYS A 23 -27.75 -4.29 -0.91
CA LYS A 23 -27.45 -5.00 0.36
C LYS A 23 -26.27 -5.96 0.26
N ASP A 24 -25.80 -6.23 -0.96
CA ASP A 24 -24.78 -7.24 -1.21
C ASP A 24 -23.41 -6.59 -1.32
N ALA A 25 -22.43 -7.17 -0.63
CA ALA A 25 -21.03 -6.78 -0.77
C ALA A 25 -20.42 -7.48 -1.99
N LYS A 26 -19.83 -6.71 -2.89
CA LYS A 26 -19.19 -7.22 -4.10
C LYS A 26 -17.72 -6.88 -4.10
N VAL A 27 -16.88 -7.93 -4.13
CA VAL A 27 -15.44 -7.80 -4.38
C VAL A 27 -15.23 -7.47 -5.85
N LEU A 28 -14.46 -6.43 -6.11
CA LEU A 28 -14.17 -5.96 -7.46
C LEU A 28 -12.87 -6.58 -7.99
N GLU A 29 -12.79 -6.68 -9.31
CA GLU A 29 -11.58 -7.10 -10.01
C GLU A 29 -10.72 -5.87 -10.30
N ASN A 30 -9.40 -6.05 -10.25
CA ASN A 30 -8.45 -5.07 -10.73
C ASN A 30 -8.37 -5.10 -12.27
N SER A 31 -7.55 -4.22 -12.87
CA SER A 31 -7.37 -4.17 -14.33
C SER A 31 -6.81 -5.45 -14.96
N GLU A 32 -6.36 -6.41 -14.15
CA GLU A 32 -5.77 -7.68 -14.58
C GLU A 32 -6.77 -8.84 -14.42
N GLY A 33 -8.03 -8.55 -14.05
CA GLY A 33 -9.08 -9.55 -13.79
C GLY A 33 -8.95 -10.26 -12.44
N ALA A 34 -8.05 -9.81 -11.56
CA ALA A 34 -7.81 -10.43 -10.26
C ALA A 34 -8.58 -9.73 -9.14
N ARG A 35 -9.17 -10.49 -8.22
CA ARG A 35 -9.90 -9.98 -7.05
C ARG A 35 -9.01 -9.51 -5.89
N THR A 36 -7.70 -9.69 -6.03
CA THR A 36 -6.71 -9.15 -5.10
C THR A 36 -5.56 -8.55 -5.90
N THR A 37 -4.96 -7.49 -5.36
CA THR A 37 -3.84 -6.79 -5.97
C THR A 37 -2.63 -6.91 -5.05
N PRO A 38 -1.46 -7.38 -5.51
CA PRO A 38 -0.24 -7.39 -4.70
C PRO A 38 0.06 -6.01 -4.11
N SER A 39 0.35 -5.94 -2.81
CA SER A 39 0.70 -4.69 -2.11
C SER A 39 2.16 -4.35 -2.34
N MET A 40 2.49 -4.12 -3.62
CA MET A 40 3.83 -3.88 -4.12
C MET A 40 3.84 -2.61 -4.97
N VAL A 41 4.88 -1.80 -4.81
CA VAL A 41 5.14 -0.60 -5.60
C VAL A 41 6.55 -0.67 -6.12
N ALA A 42 6.74 -0.55 -7.43
CA ALA A 42 8.07 -0.49 -8.03
C ALA A 42 8.31 0.84 -8.71
N PHE A 43 9.48 1.42 -8.50
CA PHE A 43 9.90 2.66 -9.14
C PHE A 43 10.80 2.30 -10.33
N THR A 44 10.33 2.62 -11.54
CA THR A 44 11.14 2.56 -12.76
C THR A 44 11.71 3.95 -13.04
N ASP A 45 12.38 4.15 -14.18
CA ASP A 45 12.88 5.47 -14.57
C ASP A 45 11.75 6.41 -15.00
N ASN A 46 10.64 5.85 -15.50
CA ASN A 46 9.58 6.62 -16.14
C ASN A 46 8.28 6.63 -15.35
N GLU A 47 8.04 5.62 -14.51
CA GLU A 47 6.74 5.45 -13.84
C GLU A 47 6.83 4.67 -12.53
N ARG A 48 5.70 4.65 -11.82
CA ARG A 48 5.46 3.82 -10.64
C ARG A 48 4.54 2.68 -11.03
N LEU A 49 5.04 1.45 -10.96
CA LEU A 49 4.24 0.25 -11.15
C LEU A 49 3.62 -0.16 -9.82
N VAL A 50 2.40 -0.68 -9.85
CA VAL A 50 1.68 -1.17 -8.67
C VAL A 50 1.08 -2.54 -8.98
N GLY A 51 0.92 -3.40 -7.97
CA GLY A 51 0.22 -4.66 -8.14
C GLY A 51 1.04 -5.72 -8.88
N ALA A 52 0.40 -6.45 -9.79
CA ALA A 52 1.09 -7.55 -10.48
C ALA A 52 2.18 -7.03 -11.45
N ALA A 53 2.05 -5.81 -11.96
CA ALA A 53 3.12 -5.17 -12.74
C ALA A 53 4.39 -4.98 -11.90
N ALA A 54 4.27 -4.44 -10.68
CA ALA A 54 5.40 -4.30 -9.75
C ALA A 54 5.98 -5.67 -9.36
N LYS A 55 5.12 -6.64 -9.07
CA LYS A 55 5.53 -8.01 -8.70
C LYS A 55 6.35 -8.69 -9.80
N ARG A 56 5.95 -8.55 -11.07
CA ARG A 56 6.60 -9.21 -12.23
C ARG A 56 8.07 -8.83 -12.39
N GLN A 57 8.43 -7.58 -12.10
CA GLN A 57 9.81 -7.09 -12.27
C GLN A 57 10.64 -7.08 -10.97
N ALA A 58 10.10 -7.60 -9.86
CA ALA A 58 10.77 -7.56 -8.56
C ALA A 58 12.13 -8.28 -8.55
N VAL A 59 12.30 -9.31 -9.39
CA VAL A 59 13.55 -10.07 -9.51
C VAL A 59 14.66 -9.27 -10.21
N THR A 60 14.30 -8.45 -11.21
CA THR A 60 15.26 -7.66 -12.01
C THR A 60 15.46 -6.25 -11.48
N ASN A 61 14.60 -5.77 -10.58
CA ASN A 61 14.69 -4.46 -9.94
C ASN A 61 14.41 -4.55 -8.42
N PRO A 62 15.17 -5.35 -7.67
CA PRO A 62 14.84 -5.68 -6.28
C PRO A 62 14.95 -4.48 -5.33
N GLU A 63 15.94 -3.59 -5.53
CA GLU A 63 16.19 -2.46 -4.63
C GLU A 63 15.14 -1.34 -4.76
N ASN A 64 14.48 -1.22 -5.91
CA ASN A 64 13.44 -0.20 -6.16
C ASN A 64 12.03 -0.79 -6.16
N THR A 65 11.86 -2.04 -5.71
CA THR A 65 10.57 -2.72 -5.59
C THR A 65 10.21 -2.91 -4.13
N LEU A 66 9.27 -2.11 -3.66
CA LEU A 66 8.82 -2.07 -2.29
C LEU A 66 7.66 -3.04 -2.07
N PHE A 67 7.74 -3.83 -1.00
CA PHE A 67 6.71 -4.77 -0.58
C PHE A 67 6.74 -4.93 0.93
N ALA A 68 5.67 -5.50 1.50
CA ALA A 68 5.52 -5.68 2.95
C ALA A 68 5.66 -4.38 3.76
N ILE A 69 5.43 -3.22 3.14
CA ILE A 69 5.57 -1.89 3.77
C ILE A 69 4.67 -1.72 5.00
N LYS A 70 3.53 -2.43 5.05
CA LYS A 70 2.66 -2.48 6.23
C LYS A 70 3.37 -3.00 7.49
N ARG A 71 4.52 -3.68 7.36
CA ARG A 71 5.35 -4.08 8.49
C ARG A 71 6.14 -2.90 9.08
N LEU A 72 6.41 -1.86 8.29
CA LEU A 72 7.17 -0.66 8.69
C LEU A 72 6.28 0.49 9.14
N ILE A 73 5.02 0.53 8.70
CA ILE A 73 4.10 1.63 9.00
C ILE A 73 3.95 1.84 10.52
N GLY A 74 4.09 3.10 10.97
CA GLY A 74 4.01 3.49 12.38
C GLY A 74 5.07 2.86 13.29
N ARG A 75 6.22 2.42 12.77
CA ARG A 75 7.33 1.86 13.56
C ARG A 75 8.52 2.79 13.62
N ARG A 76 9.25 2.74 14.73
CA ARG A 76 10.54 3.41 14.92
C ARG A 76 11.65 2.70 14.17
N PHE A 77 12.59 3.46 13.62
CA PHE A 77 13.71 2.89 12.86
C PHE A 77 14.59 1.95 13.71
N ASP A 78 14.73 2.24 14.99
CA ASP A 78 15.55 1.49 15.95
C ASP A 78 14.84 0.27 16.58
N SER A 79 13.58 -0.02 16.21
CA SER A 79 12.85 -1.17 16.75
C SER A 79 13.46 -2.49 16.30
N ALA A 80 13.42 -3.51 17.18
CA ALA A 80 13.98 -4.83 16.90
C ALA A 80 13.37 -5.47 15.63
N GLU A 81 12.08 -5.26 15.39
CA GLU A 81 11.39 -5.77 14.20
C GLU A 81 11.89 -5.08 12.92
N VAL A 82 12.10 -3.76 12.95
CA VAL A 82 12.64 -3.02 11.80
C VAL A 82 14.08 -3.40 11.53
N GLN A 83 14.90 -3.54 12.56
CA GLN A 83 16.28 -3.99 12.41
C GLN A 83 16.35 -5.40 11.80
N LYS A 84 15.46 -6.30 12.21
CA LYS A 84 15.33 -7.63 11.58
C LYS A 84 14.94 -7.51 10.11
N ASP A 85 13.90 -6.73 9.79
CA ASP A 85 13.42 -6.60 8.41
C ASP A 85 14.49 -6.02 7.48
N LYS A 86 15.31 -5.09 7.98
CA LYS A 86 16.44 -4.50 7.25
C LYS A 86 17.51 -5.52 6.83
N THR A 87 17.63 -6.65 7.52
CA THR A 87 18.56 -7.74 7.12
C THR A 87 18.03 -8.59 5.95
N THR A 88 16.73 -8.51 5.67
CA THR A 88 16.06 -9.38 4.68
C THR A 88 15.46 -8.60 3.51
N ALA A 89 15.18 -7.31 3.70
CA ALA A 89 14.62 -6.45 2.68
C ALA A 89 15.69 -6.16 1.61
N PRO A 90 15.38 -6.32 0.31
CA PRO A 90 16.29 -5.96 -0.76
C PRO A 90 16.38 -4.44 -0.99
N PHE A 91 15.40 -3.68 -0.49
CA PHE A 91 15.36 -2.22 -0.58
C PHE A 91 15.87 -1.57 0.70
N LYS A 92 16.29 -0.30 0.60
CA LYS A 92 16.86 0.43 1.73
C LYS A 92 15.77 0.87 2.71
N ILE A 93 15.88 0.40 3.96
CA ILE A 93 15.15 0.94 5.11
C ILE A 93 16.06 1.94 5.82
N VAL A 94 15.60 3.17 6.00
CA VAL A 94 16.35 4.31 6.53
C VAL A 94 15.59 4.99 7.66
N SER A 95 16.30 5.77 8.47
CA SER A 95 15.66 6.65 9.44
C SER A 95 15.00 7.83 8.72
N GLY A 96 13.71 8.00 8.94
CA GLY A 96 13.00 9.24 8.66
C GLY A 96 13.47 10.36 9.58
N ASP A 97 13.08 11.59 9.26
CA ASP A 97 13.55 12.79 9.96
C ASP A 97 13.02 12.87 11.41
N ASN A 98 11.89 12.19 11.67
CA ASN A 98 11.32 12.02 13.01
C ASN A 98 11.85 10.77 13.74
N GLY A 99 12.73 9.98 13.12
CA GLY A 99 13.24 8.70 13.64
C GLY A 99 12.35 7.48 13.38
N ASP A 100 11.29 7.61 12.59
CA ASP A 100 10.48 6.48 12.13
C ASP A 100 11.19 5.70 11.01
N ALA A 101 10.77 4.45 10.82
CA ALA A 101 11.26 3.60 9.75
C ALA A 101 10.69 4.05 8.40
N TRP A 102 11.54 4.58 7.52
CA TRP A 102 11.21 5.00 6.17
C TRP A 102 11.94 4.11 5.15
N VAL A 103 11.61 4.28 3.88
CA VAL A 103 12.31 3.60 2.78
C VAL A 103 12.97 4.62 1.86
N GLU A 104 14.10 4.28 1.28
CA GLU A 104 14.78 5.11 0.29
C GLU A 104 14.80 4.40 -1.05
N VAL A 105 14.33 5.09 -2.09
CA VAL A 105 14.32 4.60 -3.47
C VAL A 105 14.92 5.69 -4.35
N LYS A 106 15.96 5.35 -5.13
CA LYS A 106 16.67 6.28 -6.01
C LYS A 106 17.07 7.61 -5.32
N GLY A 107 17.56 7.52 -4.09
CA GLY A 107 18.00 8.68 -3.30
C GLY A 107 16.89 9.54 -2.69
N GLN A 108 15.62 9.16 -2.87
CA GLN A 108 14.47 9.83 -2.25
C GLN A 108 13.92 9.00 -1.11
N LYS A 109 13.70 9.64 0.04
CA LYS A 109 13.07 9.00 1.20
C LYS A 109 11.54 9.08 1.11
N TYR A 110 10.88 8.00 1.48
CA TYR A 110 9.42 7.88 1.53
C TYR A 110 8.99 7.32 2.88
N ALA A 111 8.01 7.97 3.50
CA ALA A 111 7.31 7.40 4.63
C ALA A 111 6.49 6.17 4.19
N PRO A 112 6.33 5.14 5.04
CA PRO A 112 5.50 3.98 4.71
C PRO A 112 4.06 4.33 4.30
N SER A 113 3.48 5.37 4.91
CA SER A 113 2.15 5.88 4.54
C SER A 113 2.09 6.36 3.09
N GLN A 114 3.12 7.05 2.58
CA GLN A 114 3.17 7.48 1.19
C GLN A 114 3.20 6.31 0.21
N ILE A 115 3.88 5.21 0.57
CA ILE A 115 3.91 4.01 -0.28
C ILE A 115 2.57 3.27 -0.21
N SER A 116 1.95 3.18 0.97
CA SER A 116 0.59 2.66 1.12
C SER A 116 -0.43 3.51 0.33
N ALA A 117 -0.29 4.83 0.32
CA ALA A 117 -1.12 5.75 -0.46
C ALA A 117 -1.06 5.46 -1.97
N ILE A 118 0.12 5.10 -2.50
CA ILE A 118 0.25 4.70 -3.91
C ILE A 118 -0.57 3.44 -4.21
N VAL A 119 -0.60 2.47 -3.29
CA VAL A 119 -1.45 1.26 -3.42
C VAL A 119 -2.93 1.63 -3.34
N LEU A 120 -3.31 2.47 -2.36
CA LEU A 120 -4.69 2.92 -2.17
C LEU A 120 -5.21 3.72 -3.37
N GLN A 121 -4.39 4.59 -3.94
CA GLN A 121 -4.71 5.36 -5.14
C GLN A 121 -4.96 4.45 -6.34
N LYS A 122 -4.15 3.40 -6.51
CA LYS A 122 -4.37 2.40 -7.58
C LYS A 122 -5.67 1.62 -7.39
N ILE A 123 -5.99 1.23 -6.16
CA ILE A 123 -7.24 0.56 -5.82
C ILE A 123 -8.44 1.47 -6.10
N LYS A 124 -8.33 2.76 -5.73
CA LYS A 124 -9.33 3.77 -6.05
C LYS A 124 -9.55 3.87 -7.57
N GLU A 125 -8.49 3.94 -8.37
CA GLU A 125 -8.59 3.97 -9.84
C GLU A 125 -9.36 2.75 -10.39
N TYR A 126 -9.10 1.54 -9.85
CA TYR A 126 -9.83 0.35 -10.27
C TYR A 126 -11.32 0.42 -9.91
N ALA A 127 -11.64 0.87 -8.70
CA ALA A 127 -13.03 1.04 -8.27
C ALA A 127 -13.75 2.13 -9.09
N GLU A 128 -13.11 3.26 -9.36
CA GLU A 128 -13.67 4.35 -10.18
C GLU A 128 -13.91 3.90 -11.62
N SER A 129 -12.99 3.11 -12.19
CA SER A 129 -13.14 2.52 -13.53
C SER A 129 -14.36 1.59 -13.60
N TYR A 130 -14.54 0.74 -12.58
CA TYR A 130 -15.70 -0.16 -12.51
C TYR A 130 -17.02 0.59 -12.32
N LEU A 131 -17.06 1.62 -11.47
CA LEU A 131 -18.29 2.35 -11.14
C LEU A 131 -18.64 3.45 -12.17
N GLY A 132 -17.68 3.88 -12.99
CA GLY A 132 -17.86 4.99 -13.93
C GLY A 132 -18.00 6.37 -13.28
N GLU A 133 -17.59 6.51 -12.01
CA GLU A 133 -17.68 7.77 -11.25
C GLU A 133 -16.52 7.92 -10.26
N LYS A 134 -16.26 9.16 -9.82
CA LYS A 134 -15.23 9.45 -8.81
C LYS A 134 -15.64 9.04 -7.40
N ILE A 135 -14.69 8.51 -6.63
CA ILE A 135 -14.88 8.05 -5.25
C ILE A 135 -14.00 8.88 -4.30
N GLU A 136 -14.62 9.41 -3.24
CA GLU A 136 -13.94 10.27 -2.26
C GLU A 136 -13.93 9.69 -0.84
N LYS A 137 -14.65 8.58 -0.60
CA LYS A 137 -14.82 7.98 0.72
C LYS A 137 -14.41 6.52 0.71
N ALA A 138 -13.66 6.10 1.73
CA ALA A 138 -13.24 4.73 1.91
C ALA A 138 -13.28 4.31 3.39
N VAL A 139 -13.46 3.02 3.61
CA VAL A 139 -13.19 2.34 4.89
C VAL A 139 -11.97 1.47 4.66
N ILE A 140 -10.89 1.69 5.43
CA ILE A 140 -9.60 0.99 5.26
C ILE A 140 -9.34 0.11 6.48
N THR A 141 -8.96 -1.16 6.25
CA THR A 141 -8.68 -2.12 7.33
C THR A 141 -7.31 -1.90 7.99
N VAL A 142 -7.26 -2.16 9.29
CA VAL A 142 -6.03 -2.28 10.08
C VAL A 142 -6.08 -3.53 10.94
N PRO A 143 -4.95 -4.19 11.24
CA PRO A 143 -4.90 -5.29 12.20
C PRO A 143 -5.46 -4.86 13.56
N ALA A 144 -6.16 -5.77 14.25
CA ALA A 144 -6.76 -5.48 15.54
C ALA A 144 -5.73 -5.02 16.60
N TYR A 145 -4.50 -5.53 16.52
CA TYR A 145 -3.39 -5.20 17.42
C TYR A 145 -2.56 -3.99 17.00
N PHE A 146 -2.92 -3.26 15.93
CA PHE A 146 -2.25 -2.01 15.60
C PHE A 146 -2.38 -1.02 16.75
N ASN A 147 -1.25 -0.41 17.13
CA ASN A 147 -1.21 0.69 18.09
C ASN A 147 -1.69 2.01 17.44
N ASP A 148 -1.79 3.08 18.23
CA ASP A 148 -2.32 4.36 17.76
C ASP A 148 -1.49 4.98 16.64
N SER A 149 -0.16 4.91 16.70
CA SER A 149 0.73 5.42 15.65
C SER A 149 0.50 4.69 14.33
N GLN A 150 0.36 3.37 14.35
CA GLN A 150 0.11 2.55 13.17
C GLN A 150 -1.28 2.80 12.56
N ARG A 151 -2.29 3.00 13.41
CA ARG A 151 -3.65 3.38 12.99
C ARG A 151 -3.67 4.75 12.34
N GLN A 152 -3.03 5.75 12.97
CA GLN A 152 -2.96 7.11 12.45
C GLN A 152 -2.18 7.14 11.12
N ALA A 153 -1.03 6.48 11.04
CA ALA A 153 -0.25 6.41 9.80
C ALA A 153 -1.01 5.70 8.65
N THR A 154 -1.88 4.73 8.96
CA THR A 154 -2.76 4.12 7.94
C THR A 154 -3.89 5.05 7.52
N LYS A 155 -4.37 5.93 8.42
CA LYS A 155 -5.38 6.95 8.13
C LYS A 155 -4.81 8.12 7.31
N ASP A 156 -3.54 8.44 7.50
CA ASP A 156 -2.82 9.48 6.75
C ASP A 156 -2.43 9.04 5.33
N ALA A 157 -2.39 7.72 5.10
CA ALA A 157 -2.13 7.10 3.78
C ALA A 157 -3.36 7.21 2.87
#